data_AF-A0A0J8JHT5-F1
#
_entry.id   AF-A0A0J8JHT5-F1
#
_cell.length_a   1.000
_cell.length_b   1.000
_cell.length_c   1.000
_cell.angle_alpha   90.00
_cell.angle_beta   90.00
_cell.angle_gamma   90.00
#
_symmetry.space_group_name_H-M   'P 1'
#
loop_
_entity.id
_entity.type
_entity.pdbx_description
1 polymer ?
#
loop_
_entity_poly.entity_id
_entity_poly.type
_entity_poly.pdbx_seq_one_letter_code
_entity_poly.pdbx_strand_id
1 'polypeptide(L)' 'MGVSELDLLMYIVGICLFLLPIALVAGDKRCTGQAKNVWLLITIFLSWLGWLVYIATVKPMDKKKAPKKK' A
#
# COMPACT_ATOMS: atom_id res chain seq x y z
N MET A 1 -22.82 12.95 7.79
CA MET A 1 -21.43 13.42 7.89
C MET A 1 -20.96 13.69 6.46
N GLY A 2 -21.12 14.94 6.00
CA GLY A 2 -20.68 15.32 4.67
C GLY A 2 -19.16 15.40 4.68
N VAL A 3 -18.51 14.67 3.78
CA VAL A 3 -17.08 14.80 3.56
C VAL A 3 -16.83 16.25 3.16
N SER A 4 -16.14 17.01 4.00
CA SER A 4 -15.84 18.41 3.72
C SER A 4 -14.96 18.51 2.47
N GLU A 5 -15.04 19.63 1.75
CA GLU A 5 -14.19 19.86 0.57
C GLU A 5 -12.69 19.73 0.92
N LEU A 6 -12.32 20.11 2.15
CA LEU A 6 -10.99 19.93 2.71
C LEU A 6 -10.59 18.46 2.91
N ASP A 7 -11.52 17.61 3.35
CA ASP A 7 -11.29 16.16 3.45
C ASP A 7 -11.00 15.59 2.06
N LEU A 8 -11.81 15.95 1.06
CA LEU A 8 -11.63 15.51 -0.32
C LEU A 8 -10.25 15.90 -0.85
N LEU A 9 -9.83 17.15 -0.63
CA LEU A 9 -8.50 17.63 -1.00
C LEU A 9 -7.38 16.87 -0.28
N MET A 10 -7.53 16.60 1.02
CA MET A 10 -6.56 15.79 1.77
C MET A 10 -6.43 14.37 1.22
N TYR A 11 -7.54 13.72 0.87
CA TYR A 11 -7.51 12.39 0.26
C TYR A 11 -6.80 12.40 -1.10
N ILE A 12 -7.10 13.39 -1.94
CA ILE A 12 -6.46 13.53 -3.26
C ILE A 12 -4.94 13.73 -3.09
N VAL A 13 -4.53 14.66 -2.22
CA VAL A 13 -3.12 14.92 -1.95
C VAL A 13 -2.43 13.69 -1.37
N GLY A 14 -3.09 12.97 -0.45
CA GLY A 14 -2.59 11.72 0.11
C GLY A 14 -2.34 10.65 -0.96
N ILE A 15 -3.30 10.46 -1.87
CA ILE A 15 -3.18 9.52 -3.00
C ILE A 15 -2.06 9.97 -3.96
N CYS A 16 -1.96 11.27 -4.25
CA CYS A 16 -0.88 11.80 -5.08
C CYS A 16 0.50 11.54 -4.48
N LEU A 17 0.70 11.83 -3.18
CA LEU A 17 1.96 11.55 -2.49
C LEU A 17 2.26 10.05 -2.42
N PHE A 18 1.23 9.22 -2.27
CA PHE A 18 1.36 7.76 -2.27
C PHE A 18 1.82 7.20 -3.62
N LEU A 19 1.33 7.76 -4.73
CA LEU A 19 1.69 7.35 -6.10
C LEU A 19 2.94 8.04 -6.65
N LEU A 20 3.35 9.17 -6.07
CA LEU A 20 4.53 9.94 -6.47
C LEU A 20 5.80 9.10 -6.67
N PRO A 21 6.22 8.22 -5.73
CA PRO A 21 7.44 7.43 -5.92
C PRO A 21 7.33 6.45 -7.10
N ILE A 22 6.14 5.89 -7.35
CA ILE A 22 5.90 5.01 -8.49
C ILE A 22 6.01 5.81 -9.80
N ALA A 23 5.44 7.02 -9.84
CA ALA A 23 5.51 7.90 -11.00
C ALA A 23 6.96 8.37 -11.29
N LEU A 24 7.72 8.69 -10.25
CA LEU A 24 9.14 9.08 -10.36
C LEU A 24 9.97 7.95 -10.97
N VAL A 25 9.77 6.71 -10.53
CA VAL A 25 10.49 5.54 -11.05
C VAL A 25 10.04 5.18 -12.47
N ALA A 26 8.76 5.33 -12.78
CA ALA A 26 8.25 5.06 -14.12
C ALA A 26 8.76 6.07 -15.17
N GLY A 27 8.84 7.35 -14.79
CA GLY A 27 9.27 8.46 -15.63
C GLY A 27 10.78 8.67 -15.70
N ASP A 28 11.55 8.03 -14.82
CA ASP A 28 13.02 8.11 -14.85
C ASP A 28 13.59 7.43 -16.11
N LYS A 29 14.45 8.16 -16.82
CA LYS A 29 15.12 7.70 -18.05
C LYS A 29 16.50 7.08 -17.78
N ARG A 30 16.98 7.08 -16.54
CA ARG A 30 18.33 6.62 -16.18
C ARG A 30 18.39 5.10 -16.06
N CYS A 31 17.28 4.46 -15.66
CA CYS A 31 17.14 3.01 -15.65
C CYS A 31 16.36 2.54 -16.88
N THR A 32 16.96 1.68 -17.72
CA THR A 32 16.31 1.08 -18.89
C THR A 32 16.31 -0.45 -18.80
N GLY A 33 15.38 -1.09 -19.52
CA GLY A 33 15.29 -2.56 -19.54
C GLY A 33 14.81 -3.17 -18.21
N GLN A 34 15.38 -4.32 -17.84
CA GLN A 34 14.95 -5.10 -16.67
C GLN A 34 15.19 -4.39 -15.33
N ALA A 35 16.23 -3.55 -15.23
CA ALA A 35 16.52 -2.78 -14.02
C ALA A 35 15.38 -1.84 -13.63
N LYS A 36 14.69 -1.25 -14.63
CA LYS A 36 13.52 -0.39 -14.39
C LYS A 36 12.35 -1.18 -13.83
N ASN A 37 12.10 -2.38 -14.37
CA ASN A 37 11.01 -3.23 -13.89
C ASN A 37 11.24 -3.70 -12.46
N VAL A 38 12.48 -4.06 -12.09
CA VAL A 38 12.84 -4.42 -10.72
C VAL A 38 12.66 -3.24 -9.77
N TRP A 39 13.11 -2.04 -10.16
CA TRP A 39 12.91 -0.84 -9.36
C TRP A 39 11.44 -0.47 -9.19
N LEU A 40 10.64 -0.59 -10.24
CA LEU A 40 9.20 -0.34 -10.19
C LEU A 40 8.52 -1.35 -9.25
N LEU A 41 8.89 -2.63 -9.34
CA LEU A 41 8.39 -3.68 -8.45
C LEU A 41 8.76 -3.38 -6.98
N ILE A 42 10.01 -3.02 -6.69
CA ILE A 42 10.48 -2.64 -5.35
C ILE A 42 9.68 -1.44 -4.82
N THR A 43 9.44 -0.43 -5.66
CA THR A 43 8.76 0.80 -5.25
C THR A 43 7.28 0.58 -4.96
N ILE A 44 6.61 -0.24 -5.78
CA ILE A 44 5.27 -0.75 -5.46
C ILE A 44 5.35 -1.56 -4.16
N PHE A 45 6.41 -2.35 -3.98
CA PHE A 45 6.56 -3.19 -2.80
C PHE A 45 6.74 -2.40 -1.49
N LEU A 46 7.30 -1.19 -1.58
CA LEU A 46 7.49 -0.27 -0.46
C LEU A 46 6.24 0.58 -0.19
N SER A 47 5.49 0.94 -1.23
CA SER A 47 4.29 1.79 -1.14
C SER A 47 3.23 1.19 -0.20
N TRP A 48 2.99 -0.12 -0.28
CA TRP A 48 2.04 -0.87 0.56
C TRP A 48 2.64 -1.50 1.84
N LEU A 49 3.88 -1.14 2.24
CA LEU A 49 4.56 -1.80 3.37
C LEU A 49 3.74 -1.77 4.67
N GLY A 50 3.04 -0.66 4.96
CA GLY A 50 2.19 -0.57 6.15
C GLY A 50 1.08 -1.62 6.17
N TRP A 51 0.46 -1.89 5.01
CA TRP A 51 -0.58 -2.92 4.87
C TRP A 51 0.01 -4.34 4.94
N LEU A 52 1.17 -4.55 4.34
CA LEU A 52 1.90 -5.83 4.44
C LEU A 52 2.31 -6.13 5.88
N VAL A 53 2.85 -5.13 6.60
CA VAL A 53 3.19 -5.26 8.02
C VAL A 53 1.95 -5.52 8.85
N TYR A 54 0.83 -4.85 8.56
CA TYR A 54 -0.45 -5.13 9.22
C TYR A 54 -0.87 -6.60 9.02
N ILE A 55 -0.88 -7.12 7.79
CA ILE A 55 -1.22 -8.53 7.54
C ILE A 55 -0.22 -9.48 8.21
N ALA A 56 1.07 -9.15 8.15
CA ALA A 56 2.13 -9.99 8.72
C ALA A 56 2.10 -10.04 10.26
N THR A 57 1.70 -8.94 10.91
CA THR A 57 1.67 -8.82 12.37
C THR A 57 0.32 -9.24 12.95
N VAL A 58 -0.78 -8.97 12.25
CA VAL A 58 -2.12 -9.37 12.67
C VAL A 58 -2.32 -10.84 12.35
N LYS A 59 -2.19 -11.67 13.40
CA LYS A 59 -2.60 -13.07 13.31
C LYS A 59 -4.11 -13.12 13.07
N PRO A 60 -4.60 -13.95 12.12
CA PRO A 60 -6.03 -14.17 11.98
C PRO A 60 -6.55 -14.63 13.33
N MET A 61 -7.56 -13.93 13.85
CA MET A 61 -8.20 -14.30 15.10
C MET A 61 -8.73 -15.72 14.91
N ASP A 62 -8.06 -16.71 15.51
CA ASP A 62 -8.49 -18.10 15.47
C ASP A 62 -9.96 -18.10 15.87
N LYS A 63 -10.82 -18.50 14.91
CA LYS A 63 -12.22 -18.75 15.21
C LYS A 63 -12.20 -19.84 16.26
N LYS A 64 -12.27 -19.45 17.54
CA LYS A 64 -12.30 -20.38 18.68
C LYS A 64 -13.36 -21.40 18.33
N LYS A 65 -12.92 -22.62 18.00
CA LYS A 65 -13.81 -23.75 17.76
C LYS A 65 -14.66 -23.84 19.01
N ALA A 66 -15.95 -23.57 18.86
CA ALA A 66 -16.91 -23.66 19.95
C ALA A 66 -16.67 -24.97 20.70
N PRO A 67 -16.58 -24.96 22.04
CA PRO A 67 -16.31 -26.18 22.79
C PRO A 67 -17.42 -27.19 22.48
N LYS A 68 -17.05 -28.35 21.92
CA LYS A 68 -17.93 -29.52 21.87
C LYS A 68 -18.28 -29.87 23.32
N LYS A 69 -19.51 -29.56 23.72
CA LYS A 69 -20.13 -30.09 24.94
C LYS A 69 -20.08 -31.62 24.87
N LYS A 70 -19.30 -32.24 25.75
CA LYS A 70 -19.42 -33.65 26.11
C LYS A 70 -20.59 -33.80 27.07
#